data_AF-A0A543ISC2-F1
#
_entry.id   AF-A0A543ISC2-F1
#
_cell.length_a   1.000
_cell.length_b   1.000
_cell.length_c   1.000
_cell.angle_alpha   90.00
_cell.angle_beta   90.00
_cell.angle_gamma   90.00
#
_symmetry.space_group_name_H-M   'P 1'
#
loop_
_entity.id
_entity.type
_entity.pdbx_description
1 polymer ?
#
loop_
_entity_poly.entity_id
_entity_poly.type
_entity_poly.pdbx_seq_one_letter_code
_entity_poly.pdbx_strand_id
1 'polypeptide(L)'
;MHAAPPKSLGRRDKRRPYGRGANRSGWLEKVVGAPGESTDGSGTSPATTEDTGPAPGVPNAGAVTVLFDPLTARPCSTKIVHAEGRTAGARFGHSLAVGNRDDERYLQAGAPGADAVEVVSLNGDPRPSNTLTFPKRGAGFGHSLALADGRAVVGAPRADGSRGNVSIHLLDPGAPSPRIVEPQGCRCPVRPGRHRRAPACG
;
A
#
# COMPACT_ATOMS: atom_id res chain seq x y z
N MET A 1 -20.98 -62.28 -32.24
CA MET A 1 -20.02 -61.51 -31.41
C MET A 1 -20.25 -60.02 -31.69
N HIS A 2 -21.10 -59.38 -30.89
CA HIS A 2 -21.41 -57.94 -31.00
C HIS A 2 -20.63 -57.20 -29.91
N ALA A 3 -19.65 -56.40 -30.32
CA ALA A 3 -18.91 -55.52 -29.42
C ALA A 3 -19.66 -54.18 -29.28
N ALA A 4 -19.92 -53.78 -28.03
CA ALA A 4 -20.48 -52.48 -27.70
C ALA A 4 -19.43 -51.36 -27.84
N PRO A 5 -19.80 -50.14 -28.25
CA PRO A 5 -18.87 -49.02 -28.37
C PRO A 5 -18.52 -48.40 -27.01
N PRO A 6 -17.29 -47.87 -26.83
CA PRO A 6 -16.87 -47.26 -25.58
C PRO A 6 -17.55 -45.90 -25.35
N LYS A 7 -17.95 -45.65 -24.09
CA LYS A 7 -18.53 -44.39 -23.63
C LYS A 7 -17.46 -43.44 -23.07
N SER A 8 -17.65 -42.17 -23.42
CA SER A 8 -17.22 -40.94 -22.74
C SER A 8 -15.76 -40.51 -22.88
N LEU A 9 -15.57 -39.26 -23.32
CA LEU A 9 -15.38 -38.12 -22.41
C LEU A 9 -15.58 -36.82 -23.20
N GLY A 10 -16.63 -36.08 -22.85
CA GLY A 10 -16.92 -34.79 -23.45
C GLY A 10 -15.80 -33.79 -23.15
N ARG A 11 -15.11 -33.33 -24.18
CA ARG A 11 -14.35 -32.08 -24.16
C ARG A 11 -15.33 -30.93 -23.94
N ARG A 12 -15.55 -30.53 -22.69
CA ARG A 12 -15.98 -29.16 -22.39
C ARG A 12 -14.73 -28.31 -22.23
N ASP A 13 -14.38 -27.60 -23.29
CA ASP A 13 -13.62 -26.36 -23.20
C ASP A 13 -14.36 -25.40 -22.25
N LYS A 14 -13.99 -25.45 -20.97
CA LYS A 14 -14.31 -24.39 -20.03
C LYS A 14 -13.24 -23.32 -20.19
N ARG A 15 -13.41 -22.45 -21.19
CA ARG A 15 -13.07 -21.03 -21.00
C ARG A 15 -13.73 -20.65 -19.68
N ARG A 16 -12.95 -20.53 -18.60
CA ARG A 16 -13.48 -20.10 -17.31
C ARG A 16 -14.00 -18.67 -17.54
N PRO A 17 -15.32 -18.44 -17.53
CA PRO A 17 -15.79 -17.08 -17.36
C PRO A 17 -15.29 -16.61 -16.00
N TYR A 18 -15.05 -15.32 -15.84
CA TYR A 18 -14.87 -14.69 -14.53
C TYR A 18 -16.06 -15.07 -13.64
N GLY A 19 -15.89 -16.18 -12.92
CA GLY A 19 -16.94 -16.85 -12.16
C GLY A 19 -17.05 -16.17 -10.82
N ARG A 20 -17.98 -15.22 -10.75
CA ARG A 20 -18.63 -14.79 -9.53
C ARG A 20 -19.30 -16.03 -8.92
N GLY A 21 -18.63 -16.69 -7.97
CA GLY A 21 -19.14 -17.91 -7.35
C GLY A 21 -18.28 -18.37 -6.18
N ALA A 22 -18.95 -18.55 -5.04
CA ALA A 22 -18.45 -19.03 -3.75
C ALA A 22 -17.53 -18.07 -2.97
N ASN A 23 -18.17 -17.25 -2.13
CA ASN A 23 -17.76 -16.91 -0.76
C ASN A 23 -16.25 -17.03 -0.47
N ARG A 24 -15.45 -16.12 -1.04
CA ARG A 24 -14.07 -15.92 -0.58
C ARG A 24 -14.11 -14.87 0.51
N SER A 25 -14.55 -15.26 1.71
CA SER A 25 -14.32 -14.48 2.92
C SER A 25 -12.82 -14.15 2.98
N GLY A 26 -12.46 -12.88 2.82
CA GLY A 26 -11.07 -12.43 2.84
C GLY A 26 -10.50 -11.83 1.55
N TRP A 27 -11.32 -11.36 0.61
CA TRP A 27 -10.83 -10.36 -0.35
C TRP A 27 -10.86 -8.98 0.30
N LEU A 28 -9.69 -8.34 0.31
CA LEU A 28 -9.61 -6.91 0.59
C LEU A 28 -10.40 -6.19 -0.51
N GLU A 29 -11.46 -5.48 -0.12
CA GLU A 29 -12.25 -4.71 -1.08
C GLU A 29 -11.78 -3.26 -1.14
N LYS A 30 -11.48 -2.65 0.02
CA LYS A 30 -11.07 -1.25 0.10
C LYS A 30 -10.08 -1.01 1.24
N VAL A 31 -9.22 -0.02 1.06
CA VAL A 31 -8.35 0.54 2.10
C VAL A 31 -8.53 2.03 2.12
N VAL A 32 -8.66 2.60 3.31
CA VAL A 32 -8.81 4.04 3.50
C VAL A 32 -7.82 4.48 4.57
N GLY A 33 -7.09 5.55 4.28
CA GLY A 33 -6.18 6.19 5.21
C GLY A 33 -6.86 7.37 5.89
N ALA A 34 -6.61 7.54 7.17
CA ALA A 34 -7.05 8.65 7.98
C ALA A 34 -5.83 9.33 8.63
N PRO A 35 -4.99 10.04 7.85
CA PRO A 35 -3.71 10.58 8.33
C PRO A 35 -3.83 11.70 9.36
N GLY A 36 -5.00 12.32 9.52
CA GLY A 36 -5.26 13.31 10.57
C GLY A 36 -5.80 12.71 11.86
N GLU A 37 -6.00 11.39 11.92
CA GLU A 37 -6.59 10.75 13.08
C GLU A 37 -5.63 10.76 14.28
N SER A 38 -6.18 11.07 15.45
CA SER A 38 -5.52 10.92 16.74
C SER A 38 -5.79 9.52 17.27
N THR A 39 -4.83 8.87 17.93
CA THR A 39 -4.96 7.45 18.31
C THR A 39 -6.07 7.10 19.31
N ASP A 40 -6.85 8.08 19.74
CA ASP A 40 -8.05 7.91 20.57
C ASP A 40 -9.30 7.55 19.75
N GLY A 41 -9.23 7.57 18.42
CA GLY A 41 -10.40 7.31 17.56
C GLY A 41 -11.44 8.43 17.56
N SER A 42 -11.17 9.56 18.21
CA SER A 42 -12.11 10.68 18.32
C SER A 42 -12.20 11.53 17.05
N GLY A 43 -11.21 11.40 16.15
CA GLY A 43 -11.07 12.28 14.99
C GLY A 43 -10.71 13.72 15.33
N THR A 44 -10.40 14.03 16.61
CA THR A 44 -10.04 15.37 17.05
C THR A 44 -8.53 15.45 17.32
N SER A 45 -7.85 16.45 16.72
CA SER A 45 -6.63 16.97 17.34
C SER A 45 -7.04 17.69 18.62
N PRO A 46 -6.34 17.56 19.76
CA PRO A 46 -6.85 18.07 21.03
C PRO A 46 -7.01 19.58 20.91
N ALA A 47 -8.27 20.02 20.90
CA ALA A 47 -8.61 21.42 21.09
C ALA A 47 -8.74 21.62 22.60
N THR A 48 -7.78 22.35 23.15
CA THR A 48 -7.88 23.13 24.40
C THR A 48 -7.94 22.35 25.73
N THR A 49 -7.26 22.93 26.71
CA THR A 49 -6.83 22.40 28.01
C THR A 49 -7.93 22.19 29.05
N GLU A 50 -9.17 21.92 28.66
CA GLU A 50 -10.30 21.83 29.60
C GLU A 50 -11.23 20.66 29.28
N ASP A 51 -10.71 19.44 29.27
CA ASP A 51 -11.56 18.26 29.50
C ASP A 51 -10.73 17.13 30.14
N THR A 52 -11.10 16.73 31.36
CA THR A 52 -10.45 15.66 32.15
C THR A 52 -10.86 14.26 31.66
N GLY A 53 -11.04 14.11 30.35
CA GLY A 53 -11.26 12.84 29.67
C GLY A 53 -9.98 11.98 29.58
N PRO A 54 -10.09 10.72 29.11
CA PRO A 54 -8.93 9.85 28.92
C PRO A 54 -7.87 10.59 28.08
N ALA A 55 -6.60 10.40 28.43
CA ALA A 55 -5.48 11.14 27.86
C ALA A 55 -5.62 11.30 26.33
N PRO A 56 -5.53 12.53 25.80
CA PRO A 56 -5.79 12.78 24.39
C PRO A 56 -4.91 11.85 23.55
N GLY A 57 -5.51 11.19 22.56
CA GLY A 57 -4.78 10.32 21.66
C GLY A 57 -3.61 11.07 21.03
N VAL A 58 -2.59 10.35 20.57
CA VAL A 58 -1.43 11.01 19.97
C VAL A 58 -1.88 11.76 18.71
N PRO A 59 -1.74 13.10 18.68
CA PRO A 59 -2.38 13.90 17.65
C PRO A 59 -1.76 13.67 16.29
N ASN A 60 -2.61 13.54 15.27
CA ASN A 60 -2.19 13.32 13.87
C ASN A 60 -1.22 12.13 13.70
N ALA A 61 -1.31 11.13 14.56
CA ALA A 61 -0.56 9.89 14.41
C ALA A 61 -1.00 9.14 13.14
N GLY A 62 -2.30 9.20 12.83
CA GLY A 62 -2.93 8.61 11.66
C GLY A 62 -3.30 7.14 11.83
N ALA A 63 -4.23 6.69 10.99
CA ALA A 63 -4.71 5.32 10.96
C ALA A 63 -4.98 4.85 9.54
N VAL A 64 -5.10 3.53 9.37
CA VAL A 64 -5.59 2.89 8.15
C VAL A 64 -6.74 1.94 8.50
N THR A 65 -7.81 1.98 7.75
CA THR A 65 -8.90 1.02 7.85
C THR A 65 -8.93 0.13 6.61
N VAL A 66 -8.88 -1.18 6.85
CA VAL A 66 -9.08 -2.20 5.82
C VAL A 66 -10.51 -2.70 5.91
N LEU A 67 -11.22 -2.70 4.78
CA LEU A 67 -12.61 -3.13 4.66
C LEU A 67 -12.70 -4.44 3.89
N PHE A 68 -13.39 -5.40 4.49
CA PHE A 68 -13.69 -6.73 3.93
C PHE A 68 -15.19 -6.88 3.72
N ASP A 69 -15.55 -7.45 2.57
CA ASP A 69 -16.94 -7.75 2.19
C ASP A 69 -17.95 -6.60 2.49
N PRO A 70 -17.65 -5.30 2.23
CA PRO A 70 -18.54 -4.17 2.54
C PRO A 70 -19.88 -4.19 1.81
N LEU A 71 -20.07 -5.09 0.85
CA LEU A 71 -21.35 -5.27 0.12
C LEU A 71 -22.22 -6.38 0.70
N THR A 72 -21.81 -7.03 1.79
CA THR A 72 -22.59 -8.09 2.45
C THR A 72 -23.26 -7.59 3.73
N ALA A 73 -24.20 -8.37 4.27
CA ALA A 73 -24.90 -8.05 5.52
C ALA A 73 -24.00 -8.13 6.77
N ARG A 74 -22.70 -8.43 6.62
CA ARG A 74 -21.71 -8.50 7.70
C ARG A 74 -20.43 -7.77 7.26
N PRO A 75 -20.47 -6.44 7.11
CA PRO A 75 -19.25 -5.69 6.82
C PRO A 75 -18.25 -5.91 7.95
N CYS A 76 -17.04 -6.34 7.60
CA CYS A 76 -15.94 -6.52 8.54
C CYS A 76 -14.88 -5.47 8.26
N SER A 77 -14.37 -4.82 9.30
CA SER A 77 -13.29 -3.84 9.18
C SER A 77 -12.22 -4.06 10.22
N THR A 78 -10.97 -3.91 9.82
CA THR A 78 -9.82 -3.90 10.72
C THR A 78 -9.18 -2.52 10.67
N LYS A 79 -9.07 -1.86 11.83
CA LYS A 79 -8.28 -0.65 11.97
C LYS A 79 -6.85 -1.03 12.32
N ILE A 80 -5.91 -0.47 11.57
CA ILE A 80 -4.48 -0.61 11.76
C ILE A 80 -3.96 0.76 12.13
N VAL A 81 -3.25 0.83 13.26
CA VAL A 81 -2.48 1.99 13.66
C VAL A 81 -1.02 1.70 13.38
N HIS A 82 -0.21 2.73 13.18
CA HIS A 82 1.21 2.55 12.94
C HIS A 82 1.84 1.75 14.10
N ALA A 83 2.79 0.86 13.85
CA ALA A 83 3.52 0.20 14.94
C ALA A 83 4.26 1.22 15.84
N GLU A 84 4.79 2.30 15.26
CA GLU A 84 5.22 3.49 16.01
C GLU A 84 4.07 4.47 16.25
N GLY A 85 2.83 3.99 16.36
CA GLY A 85 1.55 4.70 16.48
C GLY A 85 1.39 5.48 17.77
N ARG A 86 2.45 6.16 18.18
CA ARG A 86 2.58 7.12 19.26
C ARG A 86 3.47 8.30 18.86
N THR A 87 3.82 8.44 17.58
CA THR A 87 4.55 9.61 17.09
C THR A 87 3.57 10.68 16.62
N ALA A 88 3.53 11.80 17.36
CA ALA A 88 2.72 12.95 16.99
C ALA A 88 3.09 13.45 15.59
N GLY A 89 2.09 13.69 14.75
CA GLY A 89 2.28 14.15 13.38
C GLY A 89 2.87 13.12 12.40
N ALA A 90 2.93 11.83 12.76
CA ALA A 90 3.40 10.77 11.85
C ALA A 90 2.57 10.69 10.55
N ARG A 91 1.26 10.98 10.67
CA ARG A 91 0.30 10.97 9.57
C ARG A 91 0.21 9.63 8.85
N PHE A 92 0.19 8.53 9.60
CA PHE A 92 0.05 7.19 9.06
C PHE A 92 -1.22 7.03 8.21
N GLY A 93 -1.10 6.32 7.09
CA GLY A 93 -2.17 6.23 6.09
C GLY A 93 -2.23 7.46 5.17
N HIS A 94 -1.21 8.31 5.14
CA HIS A 94 -1.14 9.46 4.21
C HIS A 94 -1.17 9.03 2.75
N SER A 95 -0.48 7.94 2.45
CA SER A 95 -0.39 7.32 1.14
C SER A 95 -0.60 5.82 1.31
N LEU A 96 -1.19 5.19 0.29
CA LEU A 96 -1.52 3.78 0.31
C LEU A 96 -1.14 3.14 -1.03
N ALA A 97 -0.62 1.91 -0.98
CA ALA A 97 -0.45 1.06 -2.16
C ALA A 97 -0.77 -0.38 -1.80
N VAL A 98 -1.57 -1.06 -2.62
CA VAL A 98 -1.87 -2.47 -2.47
C VAL A 98 -1.28 -3.20 -3.67
N GLY A 99 -0.64 -4.33 -3.41
CA GLY A 99 -0.08 -5.17 -4.46
C GLY A 99 0.24 -6.55 -3.94
N ASN A 100 0.88 -7.34 -4.78
CA ASN A 100 1.20 -8.73 -4.49
C ASN A 100 2.69 -9.00 -4.64
N ARG A 101 3.12 -10.09 -4.01
CA ARG A 101 4.36 -10.80 -4.29
C ARG A 101 3.98 -12.26 -4.41
N ASP A 102 4.15 -12.85 -5.58
CA ASP A 102 3.65 -14.19 -5.84
C ASP A 102 2.15 -14.30 -5.48
N ASP A 103 1.78 -15.26 -4.63
CA ASP A 103 0.41 -15.46 -4.12
C ASP A 103 0.08 -14.64 -2.87
N GLU A 104 1.05 -13.89 -2.34
CA GLU A 104 0.91 -13.09 -1.13
C GLU A 104 0.47 -11.65 -1.44
N ARG A 105 -0.42 -11.10 -0.61
CA ARG A 105 -0.90 -9.72 -0.76
C ARG A 105 -0.39 -8.82 0.36
N TYR A 106 -0.05 -7.61 -0.03
CA TYR A 106 0.54 -6.62 0.85
C TYR A 106 -0.13 -5.25 0.68
N LEU A 107 -0.26 -4.54 1.79
CA LEU A 107 -0.59 -3.12 1.85
C LEU A 107 0.63 -2.35 2.32
N GLN A 108 0.92 -1.24 1.67
CA GLN A 108 1.84 -0.22 2.17
C GLN A 108 1.05 0.98 2.65
N ALA A 109 1.41 1.47 3.83
CA ALA A 109 0.84 2.65 4.42
C ALA A 109 1.94 3.62 4.84
N GLY A 110 1.94 4.82 4.25
CA GLY A 110 2.95 5.83 4.48
C GLY A 110 2.68 6.66 5.72
N ALA A 111 3.73 6.93 6.49
CA ALA A 111 3.78 7.87 7.61
C ALA A 111 4.90 8.90 7.37
N PRO A 112 4.70 9.85 6.45
CA PRO A 112 5.77 10.78 6.03
C PRO A 112 6.24 11.73 7.14
N GLY A 113 5.46 11.93 8.21
CA GLY A 113 5.92 12.69 9.36
C GLY A 113 6.91 11.91 10.24
N ALA A 114 6.92 10.58 10.12
CA ALA A 114 7.87 9.69 10.78
C ALA A 114 8.98 9.20 9.83
N ASP A 115 8.97 9.63 8.55
CA ASP A 115 9.87 9.11 7.51
C ASP A 115 9.83 7.58 7.37
N ALA A 116 8.61 7.02 7.45
CA ALA A 116 8.38 5.58 7.50
C ALA A 116 7.26 5.11 6.56
N VAL A 117 7.32 3.83 6.22
CA VAL A 117 6.26 3.08 5.53
C VAL A 117 6.07 1.75 6.23
N GLU A 118 4.85 1.47 6.65
CA GLU A 118 4.52 0.16 7.18
C GLU A 118 4.04 -0.76 6.06
N VAL A 119 4.55 -1.98 6.07
CA VAL A 119 4.15 -3.06 5.16
C VAL A 119 3.30 -4.02 5.96
N VAL A 120 2.04 -4.15 5.56
CA VAL A 120 1.03 -4.99 6.20
C VAL A 120 0.78 -6.20 5.32
N SER A 121 0.90 -7.39 5.90
CA SER A 121 0.47 -8.62 5.25
C SER A 121 -1.06 -8.69 5.27
N LEU A 122 -1.64 -9.03 4.13
CA LEU A 122 -3.09 -9.21 3.94
C LEU A 122 -3.46 -10.68 3.74
N ASN A 123 -2.54 -11.59 4.05
CA ASN A 123 -2.74 -13.02 3.98
C ASN A 123 -3.40 -13.48 5.28
N GLY A 124 -4.72 -13.63 5.25
CA GLY A 124 -5.55 -13.79 6.46
C GLY A 124 -5.82 -12.45 7.12
N ASP A 125 -5.76 -12.40 8.45
CA ASP A 125 -5.99 -11.17 9.20
C ASP A 125 -4.87 -10.14 8.93
N PRO A 126 -5.20 -8.87 8.61
CA PRO A 126 -4.21 -7.83 8.40
C PRO A 126 -3.30 -7.63 9.60
N ARG A 127 -1.99 -7.66 9.35
CA ARG A 127 -1.00 -7.45 10.41
C ARG A 127 0.30 -6.86 9.87
N PRO A 128 0.94 -5.95 10.62
CA PRO A 128 2.26 -5.45 10.28
C PRO A 128 3.24 -6.60 10.05
N SER A 129 4.02 -6.50 8.99
CA SER A 129 5.04 -7.49 8.60
C SER A 129 6.44 -6.90 8.57
N ASN A 130 6.56 -5.62 8.22
CA ASN A 130 7.82 -4.90 8.14
C ASN A 130 7.59 -3.38 8.19
N THR A 131 8.63 -2.63 8.55
CA THR A 131 8.64 -1.16 8.48
C THR A 131 9.86 -0.72 7.69
N LEU A 132 9.63 0.02 6.61
CA LEU A 132 10.68 0.67 5.83
C LEU A 132 10.93 2.07 6.41
N THR A 133 12.19 2.42 6.62
CA THR A 133 12.58 3.73 7.14
C THR A 133 13.60 4.40 6.24
N PHE A 134 13.72 5.72 6.37
CA PHE A 134 14.76 6.50 5.71
C PHE A 134 15.86 6.91 6.70
N PRO A 135 17.15 6.86 6.32
CA PRO A 135 18.25 7.19 7.22
C PRO A 135 18.23 8.63 7.76
N LYS A 136 17.59 9.55 7.03
CA LYS A 136 17.54 10.98 7.36
C LYS A 136 16.12 11.40 7.71
N ARG A 137 15.96 11.98 8.90
CA ARG A 137 14.69 12.60 9.32
C ARG A 137 14.35 13.84 8.49
N GLY A 138 13.06 14.11 8.34
CA GLY A 138 12.51 15.24 7.59
C GLY A 138 12.53 15.06 6.07
N ALA A 139 12.84 13.86 5.56
CA ALA A 139 12.87 13.57 4.12
C ALA A 139 11.46 13.41 3.52
N GLY A 140 10.44 13.25 4.36
CA GLY A 140 9.08 12.91 3.96
C GLY A 140 9.00 11.50 3.35
N PHE A 141 9.84 10.57 3.79
CA PHE A 141 9.80 9.21 3.25
C PHE A 141 8.45 8.54 3.55
N GLY A 142 7.84 7.92 2.54
CA GLY A 142 6.47 7.42 2.62
C GLY A 142 5.42 8.43 2.16
N HIS A 143 5.83 9.55 1.54
CA HIS A 143 4.87 10.53 1.00
C HIS A 143 4.09 9.97 -0.20
N SER A 144 4.74 9.16 -1.03
CA SER A 144 4.14 8.51 -2.20
C SER A 144 4.62 7.07 -2.31
N LEU A 145 3.71 6.17 -2.69
CA LEU A 145 3.95 4.73 -2.68
C LEU A 145 3.50 4.09 -3.99
N ALA A 146 4.22 3.05 -4.40
CA ALA A 146 3.75 2.08 -5.39
C ALA A 146 4.25 0.69 -5.01
N LEU A 147 3.45 -0.33 -5.31
CA LEU A 147 3.78 -1.71 -5.00
C LEU A 147 3.35 -2.61 -6.17
N ALA A 148 4.30 -3.38 -6.70
CA ALA A 148 4.04 -4.42 -7.69
C ALA A 148 5.13 -5.50 -7.59
N ASP A 149 4.74 -6.76 -7.77
CA ASP A 149 5.66 -7.91 -7.86
C ASP A 149 6.71 -7.96 -6.74
N GLY A 150 6.28 -7.72 -5.49
CA GLY A 150 7.14 -7.70 -4.32
C GLY A 150 8.14 -6.54 -4.25
N ARG A 151 7.99 -5.53 -5.10
CA ARG A 151 8.83 -4.31 -5.11
C ARG A 151 8.04 -3.13 -4.57
N ALA A 152 8.50 -2.62 -3.46
CA ALA A 152 8.07 -1.38 -2.86
C ALA A 152 8.82 -0.21 -3.49
N VAL A 153 8.10 0.78 -4.00
CA VAL A 153 8.67 2.06 -4.44
C VAL A 153 8.18 3.14 -3.50
N VAL A 154 9.12 3.85 -2.87
CA VAL A 154 8.81 4.85 -1.85
C VAL A 154 9.47 6.18 -2.21
N GLY A 155 8.65 7.23 -2.25
CA GLY A 155 9.12 8.61 -2.45
C GLY A 155 9.43 9.32 -1.13
N ALA A 156 10.47 10.14 -1.17
CA ALA A 156 10.89 11.06 -0.12
C ALA A 156 11.17 12.45 -0.75
N PRO A 157 10.12 13.27 -0.99
CA PRO A 157 10.24 14.50 -1.78
C PRO A 157 11.11 15.58 -1.13
N ARG A 158 11.35 15.52 0.19
CA ARG A 158 12.19 16.48 0.92
C ARG A 158 13.63 16.00 1.13
N ALA A 159 13.97 14.81 0.62
CA ALA A 159 15.33 14.31 0.66
C ALA A 159 16.32 15.24 -0.07
N ASP A 160 17.59 15.18 0.34
CA ASP A 160 18.72 15.83 -0.32
C ASP A 160 18.52 17.34 -0.61
N GLY A 161 17.93 18.05 0.36
CA GLY A 161 17.64 19.48 0.23
C GLY A 161 16.46 19.77 -0.68
N SER A 162 15.39 18.97 -0.57
CA SER A 162 14.18 19.06 -1.42
C SER A 162 14.39 18.75 -2.90
N ARG A 163 15.50 18.08 -3.26
CA ARG A 163 15.68 17.51 -4.60
C ARG A 163 14.81 16.27 -4.80
N GLY A 164 14.40 15.64 -3.70
CA GLY A 164 13.62 14.42 -3.72
C GLY A 164 14.48 13.19 -3.91
N ASN A 165 13.99 12.07 -3.39
CA ASN A 165 14.58 10.75 -3.58
C ASN A 165 13.47 9.72 -3.76
N VAL A 166 13.76 8.68 -4.54
CA VAL A 166 12.93 7.48 -4.62
C VAL A 166 13.81 6.30 -4.26
N SER A 167 13.31 5.43 -3.37
CA SER A 167 13.99 4.18 -3.00
C SER A 167 13.12 3.00 -3.41
N ILE A 168 13.76 1.93 -3.88
CA ILE A 168 13.09 0.67 -4.19
C ILE A 168 13.52 -0.37 -3.15
N HIS A 169 12.56 -1.09 -2.59
CA HIS A 169 12.80 -2.14 -1.60
C HIS A 169 12.16 -3.45 -2.06
N LEU A 170 12.86 -4.56 -1.86
CA LEU A 170 12.29 -5.90 -2.03
C LEU A 170 11.56 -6.29 -0.74
N LEU A 171 10.31 -6.73 -0.88
CA LEU A 171 9.51 -7.22 0.23
C LEU A 171 9.80 -8.71 0.43
N ASP A 172 10.95 -9.06 1.02
CA ASP A 172 11.23 -10.45 1.38
C ASP A 172 10.57 -10.83 2.71
N PRO A 173 9.78 -11.92 2.78
CA PRO A 173 9.40 -12.47 4.06
C PRO A 173 10.66 -12.97 4.77
N GLY A 174 11.06 -12.26 5.84
CA GLY A 174 12.12 -12.70 6.75
C GLY A 174 13.54 -12.13 6.51
N ALA A 175 13.73 -11.20 5.58
CA ALA A 175 15.01 -10.50 5.42
C ALA A 175 14.85 -8.97 5.55
N PRO A 176 15.83 -8.26 6.14
CA PRO A 176 15.81 -6.81 6.14
C PRO A 176 15.86 -6.30 4.70
N SER A 177 14.99 -5.35 4.38
CA SER A 177 14.80 -4.83 3.03
C SER A 177 16.09 -4.19 2.50
N PRO A 178 16.72 -4.72 1.44
CA PRO A 178 17.85 -4.04 0.82
C PRO A 178 17.35 -2.72 0.22
N ARG A 179 17.97 -1.61 0.63
CA ARG A 179 17.72 -0.30 0.03
C ARG A 179 18.39 -0.27 -1.33
N ILE A 180 17.62 -0.31 -2.41
CA ILE A 180 18.13 0.02 -3.74
C ILE A 180 18.04 1.54 -3.86
N VAL A 181 19.14 2.20 -3.53
CA VAL A 181 19.39 3.60 -3.92
C VAL A 181 19.69 3.57 -5.42
N GLU A 182 19.15 4.52 -6.18
CA GLU A 182 19.41 4.65 -7.63
C GLU A 182 20.88 4.32 -7.94
N PRO A 183 21.17 3.41 -8.89
CA PRO A 183 22.48 3.45 -9.53
C PRO A 183 22.60 4.84 -10.14
N GLN A 184 23.66 5.57 -9.79
CA GLN A 184 23.88 6.93 -10.23
C GLN A 184 23.54 7.09 -11.72
N GLY A 185 22.42 7.76 -12.02
CA GLY A 185 22.09 8.21 -13.36
C GLY A 185 21.83 7.13 -14.42
N CYS A 186 20.89 6.20 -14.20
CA CYS A 186 20.24 5.53 -15.33
C CYS A 186 19.49 6.58 -16.18
N ARG A 187 20.19 7.18 -17.15
CA ARG A 187 19.57 8.00 -18.20
C ARG A 187 18.76 7.06 -19.08
N CYS A 188 17.43 7.18 -19.04
CA CYS A 188 16.58 6.64 -20.10
C CYS A 188 17.11 7.20 -21.43
N PRO A 189 17.54 6.37 -22.40
CA PRO A 189 17.88 6.86 -23.71
C PRO A 189 16.60 7.46 -24.31
N VAL A 190 16.56 8.79 -24.41
CA VAL A 190 15.57 9.47 -25.22
C VAL A 190 15.77 8.94 -26.64
N ARG A 191 14.86 8.08 -27.11
CA ARG A 191 14.78 7.80 -28.54
C ARG A 191 14.58 9.17 -29.19
N PRO A 192 15.45 9.62 -30.11
CA PRO A 192 15.20 10.87 -30.83
C PRO A 192 13.88 10.69 -31.59
N GLY A 193 12.82 11.28 -31.03
CA GLY A 193 11.53 11.32 -31.66
C GLY A 193 11.67 12.10 -32.96
N ARG A 194 11.22 11.50 -34.07
CA ARG A 194 11.04 12.21 -35.33
C ARG A 194 10.23 13.47 -35.04
N HIS A 195 10.86 14.63 -35.17
CA HIS A 195 10.16 15.91 -35.20
C HIS A 195 9.11 15.84 -36.31
N ARG A 196 7.83 15.68 -35.94
CA ARG A 196 6.76 16.17 -36.79
C ARG A 196 6.80 17.69 -36.67
N ARG A 197 7.37 18.34 -37.69
CA ARG A 197 7.31 19.80 -37.85
C ARG A 197 5.83 20.21 -37.71
N ALA A 198 5.58 21.21 -36.86
CA ALA A 198 4.31 21.92 -36.86
C ALA A 198 4.12 22.61 -38.22
N PRO A 199 2.88 22.76 -38.72
CA PRO A 199 2.63 23.47 -39.97
C PRO A 199 2.98 24.95 -39.79
N ALA A 200 3.64 25.52 -40.79
CA ALA A 200 3.93 26.95 -40.85
C ALA A 200 2.61 27.73 -40.91
N CYS A 201 2.45 28.73 -40.05
CA CYS A 201 1.47 29.78 -40.24
C CYS A 201 1.90 30.61 -41.46
N GLY A 202 0.98 30.82 -42.40
CA GLY A 202 1.12 31.78 -43.50
C GLY A 202 0.80 33.21 -43.07
#